data_AF-A0A6A4ISC9-F1
#
_entry.id   AF-A0A6A4ISC9-F1
#
_cell.length_a   1.000
_cell.length_b   1.000
_cell.length_c   1.000
_cell.angle_alpha   90.00
_cell.angle_beta   90.00
_cell.angle_gamma   90.00
#
_symmetry.space_group_name_H-M   'P 1'
#
loop_
_entity.id
_entity.type
_entity.pdbx_description
1 polymer ?
#
loop_
_entity_poly.entity_id
_entity_poly.type
_entity_poly.pdbx_seq_one_letter_code
_entity_poly.pdbx_strand_id
1 'polypeptide(L)'
;MIAKRPIERVCHSAILHPMHLDRLGKCTHQFLPLNQTITAVRSVTERLKSLVEEHQSYLPSEEGRKARKRRKTDSGSGNDDSTNAVILTLSATAAFATVILSSFSAESVPKESQEELGTLLNDFSTNVVLHSLSKSFKDMSKNAESSSWTDEVAILANLRLRYALGLQRSPSISVDAECSSKLIRRMAESIEAVALPELRLEILRTLFNSMSEGQQPVILDLTLKILETTDISSGFSILHMVIQRWLPLIDLQASKEQLERFVVVLMNLQKLRQDESSAGILSSLALSSAEFWELQNVRNVLLAFIEQTTSVIDSWTTATLLQQQLVYSVFQTLLFVPTDYLSRPLRNSLVKRAILLDQAIPPRVTRDCCATCAPVLRVCCYSLTTRKTCRLIFICISNIYIKTMVL
;
A
#
# COMPACT_ATOMS: atom_id res chain seq x y z
N MET A 1 -13.81 11.46 -21.32
CA MET A 1 -12.38 11.09 -21.31
C MET A 1 -11.69 11.90 -20.24
N ILE A 2 -11.33 11.29 -19.11
CA ILE A 2 -10.51 11.97 -18.09
C ILE A 2 -9.11 12.07 -18.69
N ALA A 3 -8.61 13.29 -18.90
CA ALA A 3 -7.26 13.50 -19.38
C ALA A 3 -6.29 12.88 -18.35
N LYS A 4 -5.62 11.79 -18.73
CA LYS A 4 -4.60 11.14 -17.90
C LYS A 4 -3.58 12.18 -17.47
N ARG A 5 -3.29 12.25 -16.17
CA ARG A 5 -2.35 13.25 -15.63
C ARG A 5 -0.95 13.02 -16.23
N PRO A 6 -0.15 14.06 -16.47
CA PRO A 6 1.19 13.90 -17.08
C PRO A 6 2.11 12.93 -16.32
N ILE A 7 1.97 12.83 -14.99
CA ILE A 7 2.73 11.88 -14.17
C ILE A 7 2.43 10.42 -14.53
N GLU A 8 1.18 10.08 -14.89
CA GLU A 8 0.87 8.73 -15.33
C GLU A 8 1.71 8.39 -16.56
N ARG A 9 1.88 9.31 -17.51
CA ARG A 9 2.72 9.05 -18.68
C ARG A 9 4.18 8.82 -18.32
N VAL A 10 4.70 9.53 -17.33
CA VAL A 10 6.06 9.34 -16.83
C VAL A 10 6.21 7.99 -16.13
N CYS A 11 5.29 7.63 -15.24
CA CYS A 11 5.30 6.33 -14.56
C CYS A 11 5.10 5.14 -15.51
N HIS A 12 4.39 5.34 -16.63
CA HIS A 12 4.23 4.34 -17.68
C HIS A 12 5.29 4.45 -18.79
N SER A 13 6.29 5.33 -18.64
CA SER A 13 7.43 5.37 -19.55
C SER A 13 8.18 4.05 -19.50
N ALA A 14 8.57 3.53 -20.67
CA ALA A 14 9.40 2.34 -20.76
C ALA A 14 10.68 2.46 -19.92
N ILE A 15 11.24 3.67 -19.77
CA ILE A 15 12.48 3.88 -19.02
C ILE A 15 12.27 3.72 -17.51
N LEU A 16 11.10 4.11 -16.99
CA LEU A 16 10.77 4.05 -15.56
C LEU A 16 9.98 2.79 -15.18
N HIS A 17 9.87 1.83 -16.11
CA HIS A 17 9.22 0.55 -15.82
C HIS A 17 9.98 -0.19 -14.69
N PRO A 18 9.28 -0.81 -13.73
CA PRO A 18 9.91 -1.47 -12.57
C PRO A 18 11.00 -2.48 -12.93
N MET A 19 10.83 -3.23 -14.02
CA MET A 19 11.87 -4.18 -14.48
C MET A 19 13.19 -3.50 -14.90
N HIS A 20 13.13 -2.29 -15.47
CA HIS A 20 14.33 -1.56 -15.84
C HIS A 20 14.99 -0.91 -14.63
N LEU A 21 14.20 -0.41 -13.68
CA LEU A 21 14.69 0.10 -12.40
C LEU A 21 15.34 -1.00 -11.56
N ASP A 22 14.78 -2.21 -11.52
CA ASP A 22 15.39 -3.38 -10.87
C ASP A 22 16.72 -3.78 -11.53
N ARG A 23 16.77 -3.79 -12.86
CA ARG A 23 18.02 -4.02 -13.61
C ARG A 23 19.06 -2.94 -13.32
N LEU A 24 18.66 -1.66 -13.30
CA LEU A 24 19.56 -0.57 -12.92
C LEU A 24 20.10 -0.78 -11.51
N GLY A 25 19.26 -1.15 -10.54
CA GLY A 25 19.70 -1.41 -9.17
C GLY A 25 20.71 -2.55 -9.09
N LYS A 26 20.46 -3.67 -9.81
CA LYS A 26 21.42 -4.77 -9.94
C LYS A 26 22.73 -4.33 -10.57
N CYS A 27 22.67 -3.53 -11.63
CA CYS A 27 23.87 -3.00 -12.28
C CYS A 27 24.64 -2.04 -11.37
N THR A 28 23.96 -1.15 -10.64
CA THR A 28 24.58 -0.28 -9.65
C THR A 28 25.25 -1.10 -8.55
N HIS A 29 24.59 -2.13 -8.05
CA HIS A 29 25.16 -3.00 -7.03
C HIS A 29 26.39 -3.78 -7.50
N GLN A 30 26.35 -4.31 -8.74
CA GLN A 30 27.40 -5.20 -9.27
C GLN A 30 28.58 -4.44 -9.90
N PHE A 31 28.32 -3.31 -10.55
CA PHE A 31 29.31 -2.67 -11.42
C PHE A 31 29.77 -1.29 -10.95
N LEU A 32 29.15 -0.70 -9.91
CA LEU A 32 29.65 0.56 -9.35
C LEU A 32 30.91 0.28 -8.52
N PRO A 33 32.10 0.72 -8.96
CA PRO A 33 33.32 0.50 -8.18
C PRO A 33 33.25 1.23 -6.85
N LEU A 34 33.76 0.61 -5.79
CA LEU A 34 33.67 1.14 -4.42
C LEU A 34 34.28 2.54 -4.27
N ASN A 35 35.35 2.82 -5.01
CA ASN A 35 36.02 4.13 -5.04
C ASN A 35 35.23 5.20 -5.83
N GLN A 36 34.19 4.82 -6.57
CA GLN A 36 33.31 5.74 -7.30
C GLN A 36 31.98 5.98 -6.58
N THR A 37 31.65 5.22 -5.52
CA THR A 37 30.38 5.34 -4.80
C THR A 37 30.13 6.75 -4.28
N ILE A 38 31.10 7.37 -3.60
CA ILE A 38 30.94 8.75 -3.08
C ILE A 38 30.71 9.74 -4.23
N THR A 39 31.50 9.67 -5.29
CA THR A 39 31.37 10.56 -6.45
C THR A 39 30.02 10.42 -7.12
N ALA A 40 29.53 9.18 -7.27
CA ALA A 40 28.22 8.90 -7.83
C ALA A 40 27.09 9.46 -6.94
N VAL A 41 27.14 9.19 -5.63
CA VAL A 41 26.15 9.69 -4.67
C VAL A 41 26.16 11.22 -4.66
N ARG A 42 27.33 11.86 -4.58
CA ARG A 42 27.48 13.33 -4.65
C ARG A 42 26.85 13.92 -5.90
N SER A 43 27.12 13.30 -7.06
CA SER A 43 26.56 13.77 -8.34
C SER A 43 25.03 13.68 -8.36
N VAL A 44 24.47 12.60 -7.81
CA VAL A 44 23.03 12.40 -7.71
C VAL A 44 22.40 13.39 -6.73
N THR A 45 22.98 13.60 -5.54
CA THR A 45 22.45 14.51 -4.53
C THR A 45 22.52 15.97 -4.97
N GLU A 46 23.63 16.41 -5.59
CA GLU A 46 23.75 17.76 -6.15
C GLU A 46 22.75 18.01 -7.28
N ARG A 47 22.57 17.02 -8.17
CA ARG A 47 21.56 17.16 -9.23
C ARG A 47 20.15 17.29 -8.66
N LEU A 48 19.79 16.46 -7.68
CA LEU A 48 18.49 16.55 -7.02
C LEU A 48 18.30 17.87 -6.29
N LYS A 49 19.32 18.33 -5.56
CA LYS A 49 19.32 19.63 -4.87
C LYS A 49 19.03 20.76 -5.86
N SER A 50 19.73 20.81 -6.99
CA SER A 50 19.51 21.83 -8.02
C SER A 50 18.06 21.84 -8.55
N LEU A 51 17.46 20.66 -8.76
CA LEU A 51 16.08 20.53 -9.24
C LEU A 51 15.04 20.93 -8.19
N VAL A 52 15.31 20.65 -6.91
CA VAL A 52 14.46 21.08 -5.80
C VAL A 52 14.50 22.59 -5.64
N GLU A 53 15.70 23.20 -5.69
CA GLU A 53 15.87 24.66 -5.64
C GLU A 53 15.21 25.35 -6.84
N GLU A 54 15.39 24.81 -8.03
CA GLU A 54 14.72 25.28 -9.25
C GLU A 54 13.19 25.23 -9.10
N HIS A 55 12.62 24.10 -8.67
CA HIS A 55 11.18 24.00 -8.41
C HIS A 55 10.70 25.02 -7.36
N GLN A 56 11.44 25.19 -6.26
CA GLN A 56 11.08 26.14 -5.22
C GLN A 56 11.12 27.60 -5.69
N SER A 57 11.91 27.93 -6.71
CA SER A 57 11.96 29.27 -7.30
C SER A 57 10.68 29.64 -8.06
N TYR A 58 9.92 28.64 -8.55
CA TYR A 58 8.62 28.85 -9.20
C TYR A 58 7.47 29.05 -8.20
N LEU A 59 7.66 28.67 -6.93
CA LEU A 59 6.65 28.87 -5.91
C LEU A 59 6.53 30.37 -5.59
N PRO A 60 5.31 30.94 -5.56
CA PRO A 60 5.12 32.36 -5.28
C PRO A 60 5.63 32.68 -3.87
N SER A 61 6.66 33.51 -3.77
CA SER A 61 7.19 33.98 -2.48
C SER A 61 6.06 34.60 -1.66
N GLU A 62 5.83 34.10 -0.45
CA GLU A 62 4.77 34.60 0.44
C GLU A 62 4.92 36.10 0.75
N GLU A 63 6.12 36.65 0.63
CA GLU A 63 6.40 38.07 0.86
C GLU A 63 5.74 38.99 -0.20
N GLY A 64 5.48 38.48 -1.41
CA GLY A 64 4.89 39.27 -2.50
C GLY A 64 3.38 39.50 -2.40
N ARG A 65 2.65 38.72 -1.60
CA ARG A 65 1.17 38.75 -1.58
C ARG A 65 0.56 39.98 -0.89
N LYS A 66 1.34 40.78 -0.15
CA LYS A 66 0.77 41.83 0.72
C LYS A 66 0.68 43.26 0.14
N ALA A 67 1.15 43.58 -1.08
CA ALA A 67 1.27 45.01 -1.44
C ALA A 67 0.91 45.47 -2.88
N ARG A 68 0.60 44.61 -3.85
CA ARG A 68 0.40 45.08 -5.24
C ARG A 68 -1.02 44.91 -5.77
N LYS A 69 -1.87 45.91 -5.46
CA LYS A 69 -3.07 46.25 -6.23
C LYS A 69 -2.66 46.85 -7.59
N ARG A 70 -1.98 46.07 -8.45
CA ARG A 70 -1.51 46.51 -9.77
C ARG A 70 -2.37 45.89 -10.87
N ARG A 71 -2.78 46.76 -11.80
CA ARG A 71 -3.62 46.52 -12.99
C ARG A 71 -3.45 45.10 -13.58
N LYS A 72 -4.59 44.44 -13.73
CA LYS A 72 -4.82 43.21 -14.51
C LYS A 72 -4.37 43.49 -15.95
N THR A 73 -3.22 42.95 -16.34
CA THR A 73 -2.74 42.97 -17.72
C THR A 73 -2.70 41.50 -18.15
N ASP A 74 -3.46 41.15 -19.19
CA ASP A 74 -3.68 39.78 -19.69
C ASP A 74 -2.44 39.14 -20.35
N SER A 75 -1.28 39.17 -19.68
CA SER A 75 -0.11 38.41 -20.11
C SER A 75 -0.30 36.94 -19.75
N GLY A 76 -0.52 36.13 -20.78
CA GLY A 76 -1.13 34.80 -20.72
C GLY A 76 -0.24 33.63 -20.32
N SER A 77 -0.85 32.46 -20.49
CA SER A 77 -0.60 31.08 -20.05
C SER A 77 0.80 30.45 -20.21
N GLY A 78 1.90 31.21 -20.30
CA GLY A 78 3.23 30.66 -20.60
C GLY A 78 3.97 29.97 -19.44
N ASN A 79 3.56 30.17 -18.18
CA ASN A 79 4.37 29.76 -17.02
C ASN A 79 4.10 28.33 -16.52
N ASP A 80 2.99 27.71 -16.94
CA ASP A 80 2.58 26.39 -16.43
C ASP A 80 3.42 25.27 -17.06
N ASP A 81 3.80 25.41 -18.33
CA ASP A 81 4.55 24.37 -19.05
C ASP A 81 6.00 24.21 -18.54
N SER A 82 6.67 25.31 -18.19
CA SER A 82 8.02 25.26 -17.61
C SER A 82 8.02 24.61 -16.23
N THR A 83 7.06 24.98 -15.38
CA THR A 83 6.88 24.40 -14.04
C THR A 83 6.61 22.90 -14.14
N ASN A 84 5.77 22.49 -15.08
CA ASN A 84 5.46 21.09 -15.37
C ASN A 84 6.70 20.31 -15.86
N ALA A 85 7.55 20.91 -16.70
CA ALA A 85 8.77 20.26 -17.18
C ALA A 85 9.77 20.01 -16.03
N VAL A 86 9.97 21.00 -15.15
CA VAL A 86 10.86 20.88 -13.99
C VAL A 86 10.37 19.81 -13.03
N ILE A 87 9.06 19.79 -12.72
CA ILE A 87 8.54 18.82 -11.75
C ILE A 87 8.60 17.37 -12.27
N LEU A 88 8.34 17.15 -13.56
CA LEU A 88 8.48 15.84 -14.17
C LEU A 88 9.95 15.40 -14.21
N THR A 89 10.88 16.34 -14.44
CA THR A 89 12.32 16.08 -14.38
C THR A 89 12.77 15.73 -12.97
N LEU A 90 12.29 16.46 -11.94
CA LEU A 90 12.53 16.14 -10.53
C LEU A 90 12.01 14.75 -10.19
N SER A 91 10.77 14.43 -10.58
CA SER A 91 10.14 13.13 -10.29
C SER A 91 10.89 11.96 -10.93
N ALA A 92 11.28 12.09 -12.21
CA ALA A 92 12.04 11.07 -12.92
C ALA A 92 13.45 10.90 -12.32
N THR A 93 14.14 12.02 -12.03
CA THR A 93 15.48 12.00 -11.41
C THR A 93 15.43 11.38 -10.01
N ALA A 94 14.40 11.70 -9.23
CA ALA A 94 14.18 11.11 -7.92
C ALA A 94 13.95 9.61 -8.00
N ALA A 95 13.24 9.11 -9.02
CA ALA A 95 13.05 7.67 -9.22
C ALA A 95 14.38 6.94 -9.48
N PHE A 96 15.24 7.47 -10.35
CA PHE A 96 16.58 6.91 -10.58
C PHE A 96 17.46 6.99 -9.33
N ALA A 97 17.44 8.13 -8.66
CA ALA A 97 18.19 8.34 -7.44
C ALA A 97 17.75 7.38 -6.33
N THR A 98 16.45 7.15 -6.16
CA THR A 98 15.93 6.16 -5.21
C THR A 98 16.51 4.77 -5.47
N VAL A 99 16.62 4.34 -6.74
CA VAL A 99 17.24 3.06 -7.11
C VAL A 99 18.73 3.06 -6.78
N ILE A 100 19.47 4.08 -7.24
CA ILE A 100 20.92 4.17 -7.01
C ILE A 100 21.23 4.20 -5.51
N LEU A 101 20.52 5.06 -4.77
CA LEU A 101 20.71 5.28 -3.35
C LEU A 101 20.29 4.09 -2.49
N SER A 102 19.44 3.17 -2.99
CA SER A 102 19.06 1.95 -2.26
C SER A 102 19.86 0.71 -2.67
N SER A 103 20.61 0.76 -3.77
CA SER A 103 21.28 -0.41 -4.34
C SER A 103 22.75 -0.56 -3.94
N PHE A 104 23.42 0.52 -3.54
CA PHE A 104 24.79 0.41 -3.04
C PHE A 104 24.81 -0.19 -1.62
N SER A 105 25.82 -1.00 -1.31
CA SER A 105 26.07 -1.50 0.04
C SER A 105 26.97 -0.52 0.78
N ALA A 106 26.43 0.22 1.74
CA ALA A 106 27.21 1.08 2.63
C ALA A 106 28.37 0.33 3.31
N GLU A 107 28.18 -0.96 3.61
CA GLU A 107 29.17 -1.82 4.26
C GLU A 107 30.38 -2.12 3.36
N SER A 108 30.19 -2.06 2.03
CA SER A 108 31.25 -2.32 1.06
C SER A 108 32.17 -1.12 0.85
N VAL A 109 31.76 0.09 1.26
CA VAL A 109 32.56 1.30 1.14
C VAL A 109 33.72 1.24 2.17
N PRO A 110 34.96 1.64 1.82
CA PRO A 110 36.07 1.68 2.79
C PRO A 110 35.72 2.52 4.02
N LYS A 111 36.16 2.10 5.21
CA LYS A 111 35.79 2.77 6.48
C LYS A 111 36.08 4.26 6.49
N GLU A 112 37.22 4.68 5.92
CA GLU A 112 37.62 6.09 5.77
C GLU A 112 36.59 6.90 4.94
N SER A 113 35.94 6.25 3.99
CA SER A 113 34.92 6.82 3.10
C SER A 113 33.50 6.68 3.63
N GLN A 114 33.25 5.81 4.62
CA GLN A 114 31.91 5.63 5.20
C GLN A 114 31.44 6.87 5.97
N GLU A 115 32.34 7.52 6.71
CA GLU A 115 32.03 8.75 7.43
C GLU A 115 31.66 9.88 6.46
N GLU A 116 32.48 10.12 5.42
CA GLU A 116 32.21 11.11 4.39
C GLU A 116 30.87 10.85 3.69
N LEU A 117 30.60 9.59 3.33
CA LEU A 117 29.33 9.18 2.72
C LEU A 117 28.16 9.43 3.67
N GLY A 118 28.29 9.10 4.95
CA GLY A 118 27.27 9.34 5.96
C GLY A 118 26.97 10.82 6.16
N THR A 119 28.00 11.67 6.24
CA THR A 119 27.85 13.14 6.31
C THR A 119 27.13 13.67 5.08
N LEU A 120 27.52 13.22 3.88
CA LEU A 120 26.90 13.67 2.63
C LEU A 120 25.42 13.29 2.54
N LEU A 121 25.06 12.06 2.93
CA LEU A 121 23.67 11.60 2.93
C LEU A 121 22.83 12.29 4.00
N ASN A 122 23.40 12.53 5.19
CA ASN A 122 22.72 13.26 6.27
C ASN A 122 22.49 14.72 5.92
N ASP A 123 23.47 15.40 5.34
CA ASP A 123 23.35 16.77 4.86
C ASP A 123 22.23 16.87 3.80
N PHE A 124 22.26 16.01 2.80
CA PHE A 124 21.22 15.96 1.77
C PHE A 124 19.83 15.67 2.36
N SER A 125 19.72 14.70 3.27
CA SER A 125 18.46 14.33 3.91
C SER A 125 17.86 15.48 4.73
N THR A 126 18.67 16.13 5.56
CA THR A 126 18.21 17.18 6.48
C THR A 126 17.98 18.52 5.78
N ASN A 127 18.95 18.98 5.00
CA ASN A 127 18.95 20.33 4.41
C ASN A 127 18.16 20.42 3.10
N VAL A 128 18.01 19.31 2.36
CA VAL A 128 17.26 19.31 1.10
C VAL A 128 15.90 18.61 1.29
N VAL A 129 15.91 17.32 1.60
CA VAL A 129 14.67 16.50 1.57
C VAL A 129 13.69 16.90 2.68
N LEU A 130 14.11 16.88 3.95
CA LEU A 130 13.24 17.22 5.07
C LEU A 130 12.85 18.69 5.08
N HIS A 131 13.77 19.60 4.72
CA HIS A 131 13.45 21.01 4.57
C HIS A 131 12.35 21.23 3.52
N SER A 132 12.52 20.63 2.33
CA SER A 132 11.53 20.67 1.24
C SER A 132 10.18 20.11 1.65
N LEU A 133 10.15 18.96 2.33
CA LEU A 133 8.91 18.36 2.85
C LEU A 133 8.24 19.25 3.90
N SER A 134 9.00 19.78 4.85
CA SER A 134 8.49 20.64 5.91
C SER A 134 7.84 21.92 5.37
N LYS A 135 8.46 22.51 4.35
CA LYS A 135 7.93 23.68 3.62
C LYS A 135 6.68 23.29 2.83
N SER A 136 6.75 22.24 2.01
CA SER A 136 5.64 21.82 1.14
C SER A 136 4.39 21.42 1.94
N PHE A 137 4.53 20.66 3.02
CA PHE A 137 3.38 20.32 3.88
C PHE A 137 2.86 21.51 4.69
N LYS A 138 3.71 22.49 5.04
CA LYS A 138 3.24 23.75 5.64
C LYS A 138 2.34 24.49 4.65
N ASP A 139 2.75 24.58 3.40
CA ASP A 139 2.03 25.33 2.37
C ASP A 139 0.74 24.59 1.95
N MET A 140 0.79 23.27 1.87
CA MET A 140 -0.40 22.41 1.69
C MET A 140 -1.41 22.59 2.83
N SER A 141 -0.95 22.60 4.09
CA SER A 141 -1.85 22.79 5.25
C SER A 141 -2.54 24.16 5.29
N LYS A 142 -1.89 25.20 4.76
CA LYS A 142 -2.48 26.55 4.66
C LYS A 142 -3.49 26.65 3.51
N ASN A 143 -3.29 25.87 2.45
CA ASN A 143 -4.02 25.97 1.19
C ASN A 143 -4.73 24.65 0.86
N ALA A 144 -5.32 23.99 1.87
CA ALA A 144 -5.83 22.61 1.77
C ALA A 144 -6.81 22.38 0.60
N GLU A 145 -7.60 23.39 0.23
CA GLU A 145 -8.57 23.30 -0.87
C GLU A 145 -7.94 23.45 -2.26
N SER A 146 -6.67 23.86 -2.35
CA SER A 146 -6.01 24.27 -3.59
C SER A 146 -4.60 23.70 -3.73
N SER A 147 -4.33 22.50 -3.21
CA SER A 147 -3.05 21.84 -3.46
C SER A 147 -2.82 21.73 -4.97
N SER A 148 -1.73 22.33 -5.46
CA SER A 148 -1.37 22.16 -6.85
C SER A 148 -0.92 20.72 -7.07
N TRP A 149 -1.34 20.13 -8.19
CA TRP A 149 -0.83 18.83 -8.61
C TRP A 149 0.71 18.81 -8.68
N THR A 150 1.34 19.92 -9.06
CA THR A 150 2.81 20.05 -9.08
C THR A 150 3.41 19.84 -7.69
N ASP A 151 2.77 20.37 -6.66
CA ASP A 151 3.24 20.28 -5.28
C ASP A 151 3.08 18.85 -4.75
N GLU A 152 1.96 18.20 -5.08
CA GLU A 152 1.75 16.79 -4.73
C GLU A 152 2.81 15.88 -5.35
N VAL A 153 3.18 16.11 -6.62
CA VAL A 153 4.25 15.36 -7.29
C VAL A 153 5.62 15.66 -6.66
N ALA A 154 5.88 16.89 -6.24
CA ALA A 154 7.12 17.28 -5.58
C ALA A 154 7.28 16.58 -4.24
N ILE A 155 6.20 16.61 -3.44
CA ILE A 155 6.15 15.93 -2.14
C ILE A 155 6.34 14.42 -2.34
N LEU A 156 5.64 13.83 -3.32
CA LEU A 156 5.77 12.40 -3.64
C LEU A 156 7.23 12.02 -3.93
N ALA A 157 7.91 12.80 -4.77
CA ALA A 157 9.32 12.57 -5.12
C ALA A 157 10.23 12.65 -3.88
N ASN A 158 10.03 13.67 -3.03
CA ASN A 158 10.82 13.85 -1.81
C ASN A 158 10.56 12.75 -0.76
N LEU A 159 9.32 12.28 -0.61
CA LEU A 159 8.98 11.16 0.28
C LEU A 159 9.66 9.86 -0.17
N ARG A 160 9.66 9.58 -1.48
CA ARG A 160 10.36 8.40 -2.03
C ARG A 160 11.87 8.47 -1.82
N LEU A 161 12.47 9.65 -1.97
CA LEU A 161 13.87 9.88 -1.64
C LEU A 161 14.15 9.65 -0.16
N ARG A 162 13.31 10.22 0.73
CA ARG A 162 13.42 10.01 2.18
C ARG A 162 13.33 8.54 2.56
N TYR A 163 12.41 7.81 1.92
CA TYR A 163 12.25 6.38 2.12
C TYR A 163 13.51 5.61 1.68
N ALA A 164 14.04 5.91 0.49
CA ALA A 164 15.26 5.29 -0.05
C ALA A 164 16.46 5.50 0.87
N LEU A 165 16.65 6.73 1.36
CA LEU A 165 17.69 7.07 2.33
C LEU A 165 17.52 6.29 3.64
N GLY A 166 16.29 6.07 4.09
CA GLY A 166 16.00 5.29 5.29
C GLY A 166 16.21 3.77 5.14
N LEU A 167 16.35 3.25 3.92
CA LEU A 167 16.69 1.85 3.67
C LEU A 167 18.20 1.57 3.76
N GLN A 168 19.04 2.61 3.72
CA GLN A 168 20.48 2.51 3.92
C GLN A 168 20.83 2.31 5.40
N ARG A 169 20.26 1.27 6.02
CA ARG A 169 20.53 0.91 7.41
C ARG A 169 21.79 0.07 7.45
N SER A 170 22.93 0.75 7.47
CA SER A 170 24.18 0.13 7.92
C SER A 170 24.46 0.60 9.36
N PRO A 171 24.97 -0.26 10.24
CA PRO A 171 25.37 0.17 11.58
C PRO A 171 26.41 1.30 11.57
N SER A 172 27.16 1.48 10.47
CA SER A 172 28.13 2.57 10.32
C SER A 172 27.56 3.84 9.67
N ILE A 173 26.42 3.76 8.98
CA ILE A 173 25.78 4.90 8.31
C ILE A 173 24.33 4.96 8.76
N SER A 174 24.08 5.69 9.85
CA SER A 174 22.71 6.08 10.20
C SER A 174 22.38 7.40 9.53
N VAL A 175 21.48 7.35 8.54
CA VAL A 175 20.81 8.56 8.06
C VAL A 175 19.68 8.88 9.03
N ASP A 176 20.03 9.37 10.22
CA ASP A 176 19.14 9.53 11.36
C ASP A 176 18.37 10.85 11.35
N ALA A 177 17.96 11.27 10.15
CA ALA A 177 17.17 12.47 9.98
C ALA A 177 15.71 12.16 10.36
N GLU A 178 15.44 12.12 11.67
CA GLU A 178 14.10 11.89 12.21
C GLU A 178 13.13 12.95 11.67
N CYS A 179 11.93 12.49 11.28
CA CYS A 179 10.86 13.40 10.93
C CYS A 179 10.44 14.14 12.21
N SER A 180 10.57 15.47 12.22
CA SER A 180 10.05 16.26 13.34
C SER A 180 8.57 15.92 13.61
N SER A 181 8.17 15.88 14.87
CA SER A 181 6.78 15.63 15.28
C SER A 181 5.78 16.57 14.58
N LYS A 182 6.21 17.81 14.32
CA LYS A 182 5.46 18.80 13.55
C LYS A 182 5.22 18.38 12.10
N LEU A 183 6.22 17.78 11.45
CA LEU A 183 6.10 17.27 10.09
C LEU A 183 5.19 16.04 10.04
N ILE A 184 5.36 15.09 10.95
CA ILE A 184 4.50 13.89 11.09
C ILE A 184 3.04 14.30 11.25
N ARG A 185 2.76 15.25 12.15
CA ARG A 185 1.42 15.79 12.37
C ARG A 185 0.82 16.38 11.10
N ARG A 186 1.58 17.22 10.38
CA ARG A 186 1.12 17.82 9.12
C ARG A 186 0.86 16.79 8.03
N MET A 187 1.70 15.76 7.92
CA MET A 187 1.49 14.65 7.00
C MET A 187 0.17 13.92 7.27
N ALA A 188 -0.09 13.61 8.55
CA ALA A 188 -1.34 12.97 8.97
C ALA A 188 -2.57 13.86 8.71
N GLU A 189 -2.50 15.16 9.01
CA GLU A 189 -3.59 16.12 8.76
C GLU A 189 -3.87 16.32 7.26
N SER A 190 -2.84 16.21 6.41
CA SER A 190 -2.96 16.48 4.97
C SER A 190 -3.49 15.30 4.15
N ILE A 191 -3.48 14.07 4.69
CA ILE A 191 -3.71 12.86 3.89
C ILE A 191 -5.09 12.81 3.21
N GLU A 192 -6.12 13.35 3.87
CA GLU A 192 -7.48 13.37 3.35
C GLU A 192 -7.64 14.40 2.22
N ALA A 193 -6.87 15.49 2.28
CA ALA A 193 -6.86 16.56 1.28
C ALA A 193 -6.08 16.20 0.01
N VAL A 194 -5.17 15.23 0.08
CA VAL A 194 -4.34 14.82 -1.06
C VAL A 194 -5.20 14.18 -2.15
N ALA A 195 -5.10 14.68 -3.40
CA ALA A 195 -5.82 14.13 -4.54
C ALA A 195 -5.07 12.96 -5.22
N LEU A 196 -3.74 12.93 -5.13
CA LEU A 196 -2.91 11.88 -5.74
C LEU A 196 -2.84 10.62 -4.84
N PRO A 197 -3.40 9.46 -5.25
CA PRO A 197 -3.42 8.26 -4.42
C PRO A 197 -2.01 7.73 -4.10
N GLU A 198 -1.06 7.88 -5.02
CA GLU A 198 0.34 7.52 -4.81
C GLU A 198 0.96 8.35 -3.67
N LEU A 199 0.58 9.63 -3.54
CA LEU A 199 1.08 10.47 -2.46
C LEU A 199 0.49 10.02 -1.12
N ARG A 200 -0.80 9.66 -1.05
CA ARG A 200 -1.39 9.08 0.17
C ARG A 200 -0.63 7.83 0.62
N LEU A 201 -0.30 6.95 -0.32
CA LEU A 201 0.49 5.75 -0.06
C LEU A 201 1.88 6.08 0.51
N GLU A 202 2.60 7.02 -0.11
CA GLU A 202 3.95 7.40 0.37
C GLU A 202 3.90 8.14 1.71
N ILE A 203 2.87 8.94 1.97
CA ILE A 203 2.63 9.56 3.28
C ILE A 203 2.48 8.47 4.32
N LEU A 204 1.57 7.51 4.12
CA LEU A 204 1.39 6.40 5.05
C LEU A 204 2.69 5.64 5.23
N ARG A 205 3.38 5.26 4.15
CA ARG A 205 4.67 4.56 4.23
C ARG A 205 5.68 5.31 5.11
N THR A 206 5.73 6.62 4.98
CA THR A 206 6.63 7.48 5.76
C THR A 206 6.19 7.56 7.22
N LEU A 207 4.89 7.68 7.48
CA LEU A 207 4.32 7.63 8.84
C LEU A 207 4.61 6.28 9.52
N PHE A 208 4.39 5.16 8.82
CA PHE A 208 4.69 3.82 9.32
C PHE A 208 6.18 3.64 9.63
N ASN A 209 7.07 4.13 8.76
CA ASN A 209 8.51 4.13 9.02
C ASN A 209 8.94 5.02 10.19
N SER A 210 8.19 6.10 10.47
CA SER A 210 8.49 7.05 11.55
C SER A 210 7.80 6.70 12.87
N MET A 211 7.15 5.52 12.94
CA MET A 211 6.48 5.09 14.16
C MET A 211 7.50 4.78 15.26
N SER A 212 7.77 5.78 16.09
CA SER A 212 8.34 5.57 17.41
C SER A 212 7.33 4.81 18.28
N GLU A 213 7.82 4.13 19.31
CA GLU A 213 6.98 3.54 20.35
C GLU A 213 6.03 4.62 20.90
N GLY A 214 4.71 4.46 20.66
CA GLY A 214 3.66 5.35 21.19
C GLY A 214 2.77 6.09 20.18
N GLN A 215 3.20 6.36 18.93
CA GLN A 215 2.33 7.03 17.92
C GLN A 215 1.54 6.05 17.05
N GLN A 216 1.72 4.74 17.27
CA GLN A 216 1.21 3.67 16.42
C GLN A 216 -0.31 3.59 16.32
N PRO A 217 -1.08 3.71 17.42
CA PRO A 217 -2.54 3.58 17.34
C PRO A 217 -3.18 4.61 16.42
N VAL A 218 -2.70 5.86 16.45
CA VAL A 218 -3.26 6.97 15.66
C VAL A 218 -3.04 6.76 14.16
N ILE A 219 -1.85 6.31 13.78
CA ILE A 219 -1.51 6.07 12.36
C ILE A 219 -2.29 4.86 11.82
N LEU A 220 -2.48 3.83 12.65
CA LEU A 220 -3.30 2.68 12.27
C LEU A 220 -4.77 3.07 12.11
N ASP A 221 -5.35 3.86 13.03
CA ASP A 221 -6.72 4.34 12.91
C ASP A 221 -6.94 5.17 11.66
N LEU A 222 -5.99 6.04 11.33
CA LEU A 222 -5.99 6.82 10.10
C LEU A 222 -5.95 5.92 8.86
N THR A 223 -5.09 4.91 8.86
CA THR A 223 -4.96 3.94 7.77
C THR A 223 -6.25 3.14 7.57
N LEU A 224 -6.83 2.65 8.67
CA LEU A 224 -8.10 1.90 8.63
C LEU A 224 -9.25 2.79 8.15
N LYS A 225 -9.35 4.03 8.65
CA LYS A 225 -10.35 5.00 8.18
C LYS A 225 -10.24 5.23 6.67
N ILE A 226 -9.02 5.36 6.14
CA ILE A 226 -8.80 5.50 4.70
C ILE A 226 -9.26 4.24 3.97
N LEU A 227 -8.84 3.05 4.41
CA LEU A 227 -9.23 1.79 3.76
C LEU A 227 -10.74 1.51 3.81
N GLU A 228 -11.43 1.96 4.86
CA GLU A 228 -12.88 1.82 5.02
C GLU A 228 -13.68 2.78 4.11
N THR A 229 -13.13 3.96 3.82
CA THR A 229 -13.82 5.02 3.07
C THR A 229 -13.45 5.06 1.59
N THR A 230 -12.28 4.51 1.25
CA THR A 230 -11.70 4.61 -0.09
C THR A 230 -12.22 3.51 -1.00
N ASP A 231 -12.31 3.80 -2.29
CA ASP A 231 -12.60 2.78 -3.29
C ASP A 231 -11.50 1.71 -3.33
N ILE A 232 -11.89 0.50 -3.71
CA ILE A 232 -11.02 -0.68 -3.64
C ILE A 232 -9.76 -0.50 -4.50
N SER A 233 -9.91 0.14 -5.65
CA SER A 233 -8.82 0.41 -6.58
C SER A 233 -7.70 1.22 -5.92
N SER A 234 -8.02 2.30 -5.21
CA SER A 234 -6.99 3.14 -4.60
C SER A 234 -6.60 2.69 -3.19
N GLY A 235 -7.48 1.98 -2.47
CA GLY A 235 -7.16 1.29 -1.21
C GLY A 235 -6.23 0.08 -1.40
N PHE A 236 -6.22 -0.54 -2.59
CA PHE A 236 -5.44 -1.75 -2.88
C PHE A 236 -3.96 -1.60 -2.56
N SER A 237 -3.32 -0.52 -3.04
CA SER A 237 -1.88 -0.31 -2.82
C SER A 237 -1.54 -0.08 -1.35
N ILE A 238 -2.44 0.59 -0.62
CA ILE A 238 -2.29 0.81 0.83
C ILE A 238 -2.39 -0.52 1.56
N LEU A 239 -3.42 -1.32 1.27
CA LEU A 239 -3.57 -2.62 1.91
C LEU A 239 -2.41 -3.56 1.54
N HIS A 240 -2.00 -3.58 0.28
CA HIS A 240 -0.86 -4.38 -0.16
C HIS A 240 0.40 -4.03 0.65
N MET A 241 0.68 -2.74 0.81
CA MET A 241 1.79 -2.27 1.65
C MET A 241 1.64 -2.70 3.10
N VAL A 242 0.43 -2.55 3.67
CA VAL A 242 0.14 -2.95 5.05
C VAL A 242 0.39 -4.44 5.26
N ILE A 243 -0.19 -5.30 4.42
CA ILE A 243 -0.05 -6.76 4.52
C ILE A 243 1.40 -7.20 4.35
N GLN A 244 2.10 -6.69 3.34
CA GLN A 244 3.44 -7.19 2.98
C GLN A 244 4.54 -6.73 3.92
N ARG A 245 4.39 -5.57 4.57
CA ARG A 245 5.50 -4.95 5.32
C ARG A 245 5.17 -4.64 6.77
N TRP A 246 3.93 -4.26 7.06
CA TRP A 246 3.56 -3.69 8.36
C TRP A 246 2.67 -4.60 9.19
N LEU A 247 2.19 -5.71 8.62
CA LEU A 247 1.27 -6.61 9.30
C LEU A 247 1.85 -7.21 10.59
N PRO A 248 3.13 -7.64 10.67
CA PRO A 248 3.69 -8.12 11.94
C PRO A 248 3.72 -7.05 13.03
N LEU A 249 3.99 -5.79 12.65
CA LEU A 249 3.99 -4.66 13.58
C LEU A 249 2.57 -4.36 14.08
N ILE A 250 1.59 -4.39 13.17
CA ILE A 250 0.17 -4.19 13.49
C ILE A 250 -0.32 -5.31 14.41
N ASP A 251 0.01 -6.57 14.14
CA ASP A 251 -0.36 -7.70 15.00
C ASP A 251 0.14 -7.51 16.44
N LEU A 252 1.37 -7.02 16.59
CA LEU A 252 1.99 -6.81 17.89
C LEU A 252 1.39 -5.62 18.67
N GLN A 253 0.99 -4.55 17.99
CA GLN A 253 0.74 -3.26 18.63
C GLN A 253 -0.70 -2.75 18.53
N ALA A 254 -1.50 -3.27 17.59
CA ALA A 254 -2.86 -2.81 17.39
C ALA A 254 -3.77 -3.22 18.56
N SER A 255 -4.74 -2.35 18.87
CA SER A 255 -5.82 -2.74 19.78
C SER A 255 -6.69 -3.83 19.15
N LYS A 256 -7.44 -4.56 19.97
CA LYS A 256 -8.37 -5.58 19.49
C LYS A 256 -9.39 -4.98 18.52
N GLU A 257 -9.92 -3.80 18.81
CA GLU A 257 -10.88 -3.08 17.98
C GLU A 257 -10.28 -2.70 16.62
N GLN A 258 -9.01 -2.30 16.59
CA GLN A 258 -8.30 -1.99 15.34
C GLN A 258 -8.09 -3.24 14.48
N LEU A 259 -7.76 -4.37 15.12
CA LEU A 259 -7.65 -5.67 14.43
C LEU A 259 -9.01 -6.14 13.89
N GLU A 260 -10.09 -5.93 14.63
CA GLU A 260 -11.45 -6.26 14.18
C GLU A 260 -11.82 -5.45 12.94
N ARG A 261 -11.57 -4.13 12.96
CA ARG A 261 -11.74 -3.26 11.79
C ARG A 261 -10.87 -3.69 10.60
N PHE A 262 -9.61 -4.04 10.85
CA PHE A 262 -8.70 -4.55 9.82
C PHE A 262 -9.24 -5.83 9.16
N VAL A 263 -9.71 -6.79 9.95
CA VAL A 263 -10.32 -8.02 9.45
C VAL A 263 -11.56 -7.72 8.62
N VAL A 264 -12.42 -6.81 9.07
CA VAL A 264 -13.61 -6.38 8.30
C VAL A 264 -13.21 -5.81 6.94
N VAL A 265 -12.20 -4.93 6.89
CA VAL A 265 -11.65 -4.41 5.62
C VAL A 265 -11.14 -5.54 4.73
N LEU A 266 -10.35 -6.46 5.27
CA LEU A 266 -9.78 -7.60 4.53
C LEU A 266 -10.87 -8.50 3.93
N MET A 267 -11.93 -8.75 4.68
CA MET A 267 -13.05 -9.61 4.27
C MET A 267 -13.99 -8.91 3.28
N ASN A 268 -14.22 -7.61 3.46
CA ASN A 268 -15.01 -6.81 2.52
C ASN A 268 -14.38 -6.81 1.13
N LEU A 269 -13.05 -6.79 1.01
CA LEU A 269 -12.37 -6.85 -0.28
C LEU A 269 -12.62 -8.14 -1.05
N GLN A 270 -12.87 -9.25 -0.35
CA GLN A 270 -13.21 -10.50 -1.02
C GLN A 270 -14.60 -10.47 -1.66
N LYS A 271 -15.53 -9.70 -1.10
CA LYS A 271 -16.87 -9.51 -1.68
C LYS A 271 -16.81 -9.00 -3.12
N LEU A 272 -15.75 -8.24 -3.43
CA LEU A 272 -15.57 -7.54 -4.71
C LEU A 272 -14.76 -8.35 -5.72
N ARG A 273 -14.47 -9.61 -5.40
CA ARG A 273 -13.81 -10.57 -6.29
C ARG A 273 -14.64 -10.95 -7.52
N GLN A 274 -15.94 -10.65 -7.53
CA GLN A 274 -16.80 -10.98 -8.68
C GLN A 274 -16.33 -10.30 -9.98
N ASP A 275 -15.62 -9.17 -9.88
CA ASP A 275 -15.07 -8.43 -11.02
C ASP A 275 -13.56 -8.65 -11.20
N GLU A 276 -13.07 -9.89 -11.36
CA GLU A 276 -11.66 -10.25 -11.69
C GLU A 276 -10.57 -9.33 -11.07
N SER A 277 -10.80 -8.82 -9.87
CA SER A 277 -10.07 -7.65 -9.38
C SER A 277 -8.81 -8.11 -8.69
N SER A 278 -7.72 -7.36 -8.88
CA SER A 278 -6.42 -7.59 -8.22
C SER A 278 -6.55 -7.68 -6.69
N ALA A 279 -7.54 -7.02 -6.10
CA ALA A 279 -7.84 -7.04 -4.67
C ALA A 279 -8.17 -8.45 -4.14
N GLY A 280 -8.96 -9.23 -4.88
CA GLY A 280 -9.27 -10.61 -4.49
C GLY A 280 -8.02 -11.50 -4.44
N ILE A 281 -7.07 -11.26 -5.35
CA ILE A 281 -5.79 -11.99 -5.40
C ILE A 281 -4.98 -11.67 -4.14
N LEU A 282 -4.88 -10.40 -3.74
CA LEU A 282 -4.14 -10.01 -2.54
C LEU A 282 -4.68 -10.67 -1.27
N SER A 283 -6.00 -10.63 -1.04
CA SER A 283 -6.58 -11.28 0.15
C SER A 283 -6.38 -12.78 0.10
N SER A 284 -6.49 -13.42 -1.07
CA SER A 284 -6.21 -14.85 -1.20
C SER A 284 -4.75 -15.19 -0.93
N LEU A 285 -3.81 -14.37 -1.40
CA LEU A 285 -2.38 -14.54 -1.20
C LEU A 285 -2.03 -14.40 0.29
N ALA A 286 -2.55 -13.36 0.94
CA ALA A 286 -2.37 -13.11 2.36
C ALA A 286 -2.86 -14.30 3.19
N LEU A 287 -4.09 -14.77 2.94
CA LEU A 287 -4.66 -15.89 3.68
C LEU A 287 -4.04 -17.24 3.35
N SER A 288 -3.35 -17.37 2.22
CA SER A 288 -2.57 -18.57 1.89
C SER A 288 -1.16 -18.56 2.47
N SER A 289 -0.68 -17.42 2.96
CA SER A 289 0.67 -17.28 3.51
C SER A 289 0.76 -17.83 4.93
N ALA A 290 1.76 -18.68 5.20
CA ALA A 290 2.04 -19.16 6.55
C ALA A 290 2.36 -17.99 7.51
N GLU A 291 3.09 -16.98 7.03
CA GLU A 291 3.46 -15.80 7.82
C GLU A 291 2.23 -15.08 8.38
N PHE A 292 1.14 -15.01 7.62
CA PHE A 292 -0.12 -14.41 8.08
C PHE A 292 -0.72 -15.19 9.26
N TRP A 293 -0.67 -16.52 9.21
CA TRP A 293 -1.27 -17.37 10.24
C TRP A 293 -0.43 -17.47 11.51
N GLU A 294 0.86 -17.13 11.46
CA GLU A 294 1.70 -17.04 12.66
C GLU A 294 1.43 -15.77 13.48
N LEU A 295 0.69 -14.81 12.94
CA LEU A 295 0.28 -13.58 13.63
C LEU A 295 -0.91 -13.87 14.55
N GLN A 296 -0.61 -14.13 15.82
CA GLN A 296 -1.55 -14.67 16.81
C GLN A 296 -2.78 -13.79 17.00
N ASN A 297 -2.63 -12.47 17.08
CA ASN A 297 -3.73 -11.56 17.39
C ASN A 297 -4.67 -11.40 16.19
N VAL A 298 -4.11 -11.15 15.00
CA VAL A 298 -4.82 -11.11 13.73
C VAL A 298 -5.55 -12.43 13.48
N ARG A 299 -4.87 -13.57 13.67
CA ARG A 299 -5.47 -14.92 13.54
C ARG A 299 -6.66 -15.07 14.47
N ASN A 300 -6.51 -14.75 15.75
CA ASN A 300 -7.59 -14.89 16.74
C ASN A 300 -8.82 -14.05 16.37
N VAL A 301 -8.59 -12.80 15.97
CA VAL A 301 -9.67 -11.88 15.57
C VAL A 301 -10.34 -12.36 14.28
N LEU A 302 -9.58 -12.83 13.29
CA LEU A 302 -10.13 -13.40 12.06
C LEU A 302 -10.99 -14.63 12.32
N LEU A 303 -10.51 -15.57 13.15
CA LEU A 303 -11.27 -16.79 13.47
C LEU A 303 -12.53 -16.47 14.27
N ALA A 304 -12.48 -15.51 15.19
CA ALA A 304 -13.65 -15.02 15.90
C ALA A 304 -14.67 -14.38 14.94
N PHE A 305 -14.21 -13.56 13.99
CA PHE A 305 -15.05 -12.97 12.96
C PHE A 305 -15.74 -14.03 12.08
N ILE A 306 -15.00 -15.08 11.68
CA ILE A 306 -15.54 -16.21 10.89
C ILE A 306 -16.63 -16.96 11.68
N GLU A 307 -16.36 -17.30 12.94
CA GLU A 307 -17.33 -18.00 13.80
C GLU A 307 -18.59 -17.15 14.00
N GLN A 308 -18.43 -15.88 14.36
CA GLN A 308 -19.54 -14.95 14.57
C GLN A 308 -20.37 -14.78 13.29
N THR A 309 -19.72 -14.56 12.15
CA THR A 309 -20.42 -14.33 10.88
C THR A 309 -21.17 -15.57 10.42
N THR A 310 -20.56 -16.74 10.53
CA THR A 310 -21.21 -17.99 10.11
C THR A 310 -22.32 -18.44 11.06
N SER A 311 -22.29 -18.04 12.34
CA SER A 311 -23.36 -18.33 13.30
C SER A 311 -24.74 -17.82 12.89
N VAL A 312 -24.81 -16.83 11.99
CA VAL A 312 -26.08 -16.33 11.42
C VAL A 312 -26.86 -17.44 10.69
N ILE A 313 -26.17 -18.47 10.17
CA ILE A 313 -26.82 -19.64 9.54
C ILE A 313 -27.71 -20.42 10.52
N ASP A 314 -27.37 -20.41 11.81
CA ASP A 314 -28.15 -21.11 12.83
C ASP A 314 -29.59 -20.53 12.93
N SER A 315 -29.81 -19.32 12.40
CA SER A 315 -31.11 -18.64 12.28
C SER A 315 -31.39 -18.14 10.85
N TRP A 316 -31.01 -18.93 9.82
CA TRP A 316 -31.02 -18.49 8.42
C TRP A 316 -32.36 -17.93 7.90
N THR A 317 -33.50 -18.37 8.43
CA THR A 317 -34.83 -17.92 8.01
C THR A 317 -35.09 -16.43 8.26
N THR A 318 -34.37 -15.83 9.21
CA THR A 318 -34.48 -14.39 9.54
C THR A 318 -33.29 -13.58 9.01
N ALA A 319 -32.31 -14.23 8.38
CA ALA A 319 -31.11 -13.56 7.89
C ALA A 319 -31.43 -12.63 6.71
N THR A 320 -30.96 -11.38 6.81
CA THR A 320 -31.05 -10.40 5.73
C THR A 320 -30.19 -10.82 4.53
N LEU A 321 -30.56 -10.38 3.31
CA LEU A 321 -29.78 -10.67 2.10
C LEU A 321 -28.29 -10.27 2.24
N LEU A 322 -28.01 -9.16 2.93
CA LEU A 322 -26.64 -8.70 3.18
C LEU A 322 -25.86 -9.67 4.08
N GLN A 323 -26.49 -10.18 5.14
CA GLN A 323 -25.88 -11.21 5.99
C GLN A 323 -25.64 -12.50 5.21
N GLN A 324 -26.57 -12.91 4.34
CA GLN A 324 -26.40 -14.09 3.50
C GLN A 324 -25.22 -13.94 2.54
N GLN A 325 -25.06 -12.78 1.90
CA GLN A 325 -23.91 -12.46 1.05
C GLN A 325 -22.60 -12.49 1.82
N LEU A 326 -22.59 -11.93 3.04
CA LEU A 326 -21.41 -11.91 3.89
C LEU A 326 -21.01 -13.34 4.29
N VAL A 327 -21.96 -14.15 4.75
CA VAL A 327 -21.74 -15.57 5.06
C VAL A 327 -21.15 -16.32 3.87
N TYR A 328 -21.73 -16.12 2.67
CA TYR A 328 -21.20 -16.74 1.46
C TYR A 328 -19.75 -16.33 1.17
N SER A 329 -19.44 -15.04 1.32
CA SER A 329 -18.06 -14.55 1.16
C SER A 329 -17.09 -15.20 2.15
N VAL A 330 -17.50 -15.39 3.42
CA VAL A 330 -16.69 -16.09 4.43
C VAL A 330 -16.42 -17.54 4.04
N PHE A 331 -17.40 -18.26 3.51
CA PHE A 331 -17.16 -19.63 3.02
C PHE A 331 -16.22 -19.67 1.80
N GLN A 332 -16.23 -18.64 0.96
CA GLN A 332 -15.22 -18.52 -0.11
C GLN A 332 -13.83 -18.23 0.45
N THR A 333 -13.72 -17.40 1.49
CA THR A 333 -12.48 -17.13 2.23
C THR A 333 -11.89 -18.42 2.81
N LEU A 334 -12.74 -19.25 3.42
CA LEU A 334 -12.35 -20.51 4.07
C LEU A 334 -11.64 -21.49 3.11
N LEU A 335 -11.80 -21.34 1.79
CA LEU A 335 -11.08 -22.14 0.79
C LEU A 335 -9.56 -21.89 0.80
N PHE A 336 -9.12 -20.74 1.31
CA PHE A 336 -7.71 -20.35 1.40
C PHE A 336 -7.12 -20.57 2.80
N VAL A 337 -7.96 -20.87 3.79
CA VAL A 337 -7.55 -21.03 5.19
C VAL A 337 -6.93 -22.42 5.39
N PRO A 338 -5.68 -22.54 5.87
CA PRO A 338 -5.11 -23.83 6.21
C PRO A 338 -5.86 -24.44 7.39
N THR A 339 -6.24 -25.70 7.25
CA THR A 339 -7.07 -26.44 8.21
C THR A 339 -6.46 -26.59 9.59
N ASP A 340 -5.14 -26.50 9.67
CA ASP A 340 -4.35 -26.71 10.89
C ASP A 340 -4.52 -25.55 11.88
N TYR A 341 -4.84 -24.35 11.38
CA TYR A 341 -5.14 -23.19 12.21
C TYR A 341 -6.60 -23.12 12.67
N LEU A 342 -7.47 -23.97 12.15
CA LEU A 342 -8.85 -24.07 12.60
C LEU A 342 -8.94 -25.03 13.79
N SER A 343 -9.42 -24.55 14.93
CA SER A 343 -9.67 -25.40 16.09
C SER A 343 -10.69 -26.49 15.74
N ARG A 344 -10.55 -27.68 16.34
CA ARG A 344 -11.49 -28.80 16.16
C ARG A 344 -12.97 -28.40 16.37
N PRO A 345 -13.36 -27.64 17.41
CA PRO A 345 -14.76 -27.22 17.57
C PRO A 345 -15.23 -26.30 16.44
N LEU A 346 -14.40 -25.35 16.01
CA LEU A 346 -14.72 -24.45 14.89
C LEU A 346 -14.88 -25.21 13.57
N ARG A 347 -14.02 -26.19 13.29
CA ARG A 347 -14.18 -27.04 12.08
C ARG A 347 -15.53 -27.76 12.08
N ASN A 348 -15.92 -28.32 13.21
CA ASN A 348 -17.20 -29.04 13.33
C ASN A 348 -18.41 -28.11 13.18
N SER A 349 -18.37 -26.89 13.72
CA SER A 349 -19.45 -25.90 13.53
C SER A 349 -19.56 -25.47 12.06
N LEU A 350 -18.43 -25.16 11.43
CA LEU A 350 -18.37 -24.74 10.03
C LEU A 350 -18.90 -25.81 9.07
N VAL A 351 -18.59 -27.09 9.29
CA VAL A 351 -19.12 -28.19 8.46
C VAL A 351 -20.65 -28.29 8.59
N LYS A 352 -21.19 -28.23 9.82
CA LYS A 352 -22.64 -28.26 10.04
C LYS A 352 -23.33 -27.08 9.35
N ARG A 353 -22.79 -25.87 9.50
CA ARG A 353 -23.32 -24.65 8.90
C ARG A 353 -23.21 -24.66 7.36
N ALA A 354 -22.15 -25.22 6.80
CA ALA A 354 -22.02 -25.39 5.35
C ALA A 354 -23.13 -26.29 4.76
N ILE A 355 -23.51 -27.36 5.46
CA ILE A 355 -24.61 -28.24 5.06
C ILE A 355 -25.94 -27.48 5.10
N LEU A 356 -26.20 -26.71 6.17
CA LEU A 356 -27.41 -25.90 6.28
C LEU A 356 -27.49 -24.83 5.19
N LEU A 357 -26.36 -24.17 4.89
CA LEU A 357 -26.28 -23.16 3.84
C LEU A 357 -26.65 -23.74 2.46
N ASP A 358 -26.18 -24.94 2.13
CA ASP A 358 -26.49 -25.60 0.85
C ASP A 358 -27.96 -26.01 0.75
N GLN A 359 -28.55 -26.49 1.85
CA GLN A 359 -29.99 -26.78 1.91
C GLN A 359 -30.84 -25.52 1.71
N ALA A 360 -30.35 -24.37 2.16
CA ALA A 360 -31.07 -23.11 2.09
C ALA A 360 -30.95 -22.39 0.74
N ILE A 361 -29.95 -22.71 -0.10
CA ILE A 361 -29.79 -22.12 -1.43
C ILE A 361 -30.74 -22.84 -2.41
N PRO A 362 -31.79 -22.18 -2.93
CA PRO A 362 -32.74 -22.84 -3.82
C PRO A 362 -32.07 -23.24 -5.15
N PRO A 363 -32.39 -24.41 -5.72
CA PRO A 363 -31.72 -24.94 -6.91
C PRO A 363 -31.87 -24.07 -8.18
N ARG A 364 -32.73 -23.04 -8.17
CA ARG A 364 -33.11 -22.26 -9.35
C ARG A 364 -32.09 -21.19 -9.78
N VAL A 365 -31.14 -20.79 -8.94
CA VAL A 365 -30.12 -19.76 -9.28
C VAL A 365 -28.97 -20.32 -10.15
N THR A 366 -28.90 -21.64 -10.35
CA THR A 366 -27.74 -22.28 -11.00
C THR A 366 -27.82 -22.38 -12.53
N ARG A 367 -28.94 -22.04 -13.17
CA ARG A 367 -29.07 -22.17 -14.64
C ARG A 367 -28.46 -21.01 -15.43
N ASP A 368 -28.42 -19.80 -14.87
CA ASP A 368 -27.97 -18.62 -15.64
C ASP A 368 -26.51 -18.21 -15.37
N CYS A 369 -25.88 -18.65 -14.26
CA CYS A 369 -24.48 -18.30 -13.95
C CYS A 369 -23.42 -19.13 -14.72
N CYS A 370 -23.79 -20.18 -15.45
CA CYS A 370 -22.81 -21.04 -16.14
C CYS A 370 -22.25 -20.43 -17.43
N ALA A 371 -22.83 -19.37 -17.98
CA ALA A 371 -22.38 -18.77 -19.25
C ALA A 371 -21.15 -17.85 -19.09
N THR A 372 -20.93 -17.27 -17.91
CA THR A 372 -19.92 -16.22 -17.67
C THR A 372 -18.81 -16.58 -16.66
N CYS A 373 -18.86 -17.76 -16.01
CA CYS A 373 -17.76 -18.15 -15.12
C CYS A 373 -16.48 -18.53 -15.92
N ALA A 374 -15.44 -17.72 -15.69
CA ALA A 374 -14.07 -17.80 -16.22
C ALA A 374 -13.39 -19.19 -16.03
N PRO A 375 -12.37 -19.53 -16.84
CA PRO A 375 -11.88 -20.90 -17.05
C PRO A 375 -11.14 -21.56 -15.87
N VAL A 376 -10.86 -20.85 -14.78
CA VAL A 376 -10.20 -21.45 -13.59
C VAL A 376 -11.10 -22.50 -12.91
N LEU A 377 -12.43 -22.43 -13.10
CA LEU A 377 -13.37 -23.47 -12.67
C LEU A 377 -13.66 -24.53 -13.76
N ARG A 378 -13.15 -24.36 -15.00
CA ARG A 378 -13.37 -25.33 -16.09
C ARG A 378 -12.51 -26.59 -15.97
N VAL A 379 -11.34 -26.52 -15.32
CA VAL A 379 -10.50 -27.71 -15.12
C VAL A 379 -11.17 -28.76 -14.21
N CYS A 380 -12.10 -28.36 -13.34
CA CYS A 380 -12.94 -29.30 -12.61
C CYS A 380 -14.27 -29.64 -13.31
N CYS A 381 -14.66 -28.98 -14.41
CA CYS A 381 -15.95 -29.18 -15.09
C CYS A 381 -16.00 -30.36 -16.07
N TYR A 382 -14.86 -30.93 -16.48
CA TYR A 382 -14.84 -31.98 -17.51
C TYR A 382 -14.93 -33.42 -16.99
N SER A 383 -15.04 -33.63 -15.68
CA SER A 383 -15.36 -34.94 -15.11
C SER A 383 -16.65 -34.86 -14.29
N LEU A 384 -17.63 -35.69 -14.67
CA LEU A 384 -18.89 -35.99 -13.99
C LEU A 384 -20.06 -35.02 -14.25
N THR A 385 -20.81 -35.36 -15.30
CA THR A 385 -22.21 -34.99 -15.54
C THR A 385 -23.12 -35.63 -14.50
N THR A 386 -23.35 -34.98 -13.36
CA THR A 386 -24.60 -34.88 -12.58
C THR A 386 -24.31 -34.29 -11.19
N ARG A 387 -25.13 -33.32 -10.74
CA ARG A 387 -25.07 -32.57 -9.46
C ARG A 387 -23.97 -31.49 -9.35
N LYS A 388 -24.30 -30.23 -9.70
CA LYS A 388 -23.38 -29.08 -9.69
C LYS A 388 -23.43 -28.13 -8.48
N THR A 389 -24.23 -28.40 -7.44
CA THR A 389 -24.18 -27.62 -6.17
C THR A 389 -23.18 -28.16 -5.14
N CYS A 390 -22.72 -29.41 -5.27
CA CYS A 390 -21.84 -30.05 -4.28
C CYS A 390 -20.36 -29.56 -4.24
N ARG A 391 -19.93 -28.59 -5.05
CA ARG A 391 -18.48 -28.31 -5.25
C ARG A 391 -17.81 -27.50 -4.14
N LEU A 392 -18.47 -26.49 -3.57
CA LEU A 392 -17.91 -25.71 -2.45
C LEU A 392 -17.81 -26.58 -1.20
N ILE A 393 -18.84 -27.39 -0.95
CA ILE A 393 -18.86 -28.40 0.11
C ILE A 393 -17.79 -29.46 -0.13
N PHE A 394 -17.68 -30.06 -1.31
CA PHE A 394 -16.69 -31.13 -1.51
C PHE A 394 -15.27 -30.58 -1.38
N ILE A 395 -14.96 -29.34 -1.79
CA ILE A 395 -13.61 -28.79 -1.60
C ILE A 395 -13.35 -28.42 -0.14
N CYS A 396 -14.29 -27.75 0.54
CA CYS A 396 -14.14 -27.43 1.97
C CYS A 396 -14.11 -28.69 2.83
N ILE A 397 -15.08 -29.60 2.66
CA ILE A 397 -15.17 -30.86 3.38
C ILE A 397 -14.01 -31.77 2.99
N SER A 398 -13.60 -31.89 1.73
CA SER A 398 -12.45 -32.75 1.39
C SER A 398 -11.14 -32.18 1.90
N ASN A 399 -10.91 -30.85 1.82
CA ASN A 399 -9.71 -30.26 2.43
C ASN A 399 -9.71 -30.46 3.95
N ILE A 400 -10.87 -30.32 4.61
CA ILE A 400 -11.02 -30.50 6.06
C ILE A 400 -10.91 -31.99 6.46
N TYR A 401 -11.59 -32.91 5.77
CA TYR A 401 -11.66 -34.34 6.12
C TYR A 401 -10.46 -35.15 5.63
N ILE A 402 -9.95 -34.94 4.41
CA ILE A 402 -8.83 -35.73 3.86
C ILE A 402 -7.57 -35.51 4.71
N LYS A 403 -7.31 -34.28 5.17
CA LYS A 403 -6.17 -34.02 6.07
C LYS A 403 -6.37 -34.56 7.49
N THR A 404 -7.62 -34.65 7.97
CA THR A 404 -7.90 -35.12 9.34
C THR A 404 -7.94 -36.66 9.45
N MET A 405 -8.02 -37.41 8.35
CA MET A 405 -7.97 -38.89 8.36
C MET A 405 -6.60 -39.49 8.01
N VAL A 406 -5.62 -38.67 7.61
CA VAL A 406 -4.26 -39.12 7.25
C VAL A 406 -3.24 -38.88 8.37
N LEU A 407 -3.68 -38.30 9.49
CA LEU A 407 -2.95 -38.15 10.77
C LEU A 407 -3.76 -38.82 11.87
#